data_AF-A0A934RFK6-F1
#
_entry.id   AF-A0A934RFK6-F1
#
_cell.length_a   1.000
_cell.length_b   1.000
_cell.length_c   1.000
_cell.angle_alpha   90.00
_cell.angle_beta   90.00
_cell.angle_gamma   90.00
#
_symmetry.space_group_name_H-M   'P 1'
#
loop_
_entity.id
_entity.type
_entity.pdbx_description
1 polymer ?
#
loop_
_entity_poly.entity_id
_entity_poly.type
_entity_poly.pdbx_seq_one_letter_code
_entity_poly.pdbx_strand_id
1 'polypeptide(L)'
;MCLLAVTSITAPLFALPPETYRPEVDWLVDGSGFKARVEQGDGSKDVTLTNGLVRRVFRVDPGFATIGFDNLATGESIIRAIRPDARVVIDGREHVIGGMKGQPNHAFFTDEHLAAMSFDPLAMRLVGMEEGKPVARFAWKKVRHHAPDAEWPTPGVSLRFDFEPSAVAAGGGDASAGRELLWEDRFEKLDPAWKILRSSVGERVGFENEGKAGEIFAPSNVHCFAERAVSKDAGLIEVRIHPGTDDGTSWGPGMALVFGKQVVDVNLRPGDRGEHGPFELRVGGRERLASVEELAAEDGGLSVEQAYRLRVRIGVEKLHWEVAVDREGARWHSLFEVARGNWGEVVAMRVGKTDRSGGAGDQTDLGGEWGRCRVEQVSVFGPVDPLKLPEQADSPLRVSLHYELYDGIPLLVKWLTVENRGDREIEIERFTAETLALVEHSNHVETREGVPLPQPRGLHVETDMAFGGFNHEQANRHAVHYRPDPEFKTQVNYALKQPCLLVVEPTRGPAQAVEPGASFESFRVFELAMDSTQRERRALAVRKMYRTVAPWVT
;
A
#
# COMPACT_ATOMS: atom_id res chain seq x y z
N MET A 1 6.48 -45.03 32.11
CA MET A 1 5.25 -44.79 31.32
C MET A 1 4.49 -43.66 32.00
N CYS A 2 4.93 -42.42 31.77
CA CYS A 2 4.26 -41.22 32.29
C CYS A 2 3.35 -40.68 31.19
N LEU A 3 2.04 -40.76 31.41
CA LEU A 3 1.06 -40.13 30.54
C LEU A 3 1.20 -38.61 30.64
N LEU A 4 1.59 -37.97 29.54
CA LEU A 4 1.29 -36.57 29.29
C LEU A 4 -0.23 -36.47 29.07
N ALA A 5 -0.92 -35.82 29.99
CA ALA A 5 -2.31 -35.44 29.78
C ALA A 5 -2.35 -34.33 28.72
N VAL A 6 -2.69 -34.70 27.48
CA VAL A 6 -3.07 -33.75 26.44
C VAL A 6 -4.50 -33.32 26.74
N THR A 7 -4.67 -32.23 27.46
CA THR A 7 -5.94 -31.51 27.48
C THR A 7 -5.98 -30.63 26.24
N SER A 8 -6.53 -31.14 25.14
CA SER A 8 -7.01 -30.31 24.03
C SER A 8 -8.22 -29.51 24.52
N ILE A 9 -7.97 -28.34 25.09
CA ILE A 9 -8.99 -27.32 25.21
C ILE A 9 -8.99 -26.58 23.87
N THR A 10 -9.88 -26.95 22.96
CA THR A 10 -10.26 -26.09 21.83
C THR A 10 -11.03 -24.90 22.40
N ALA A 11 -10.30 -23.92 22.94
CA ALA A 11 -10.85 -22.59 23.16
C ALA A 11 -11.04 -21.94 21.77
N PRO A 12 -12.19 -21.28 21.51
CA PRO A 12 -12.33 -20.50 20.28
C PRO A 12 -11.19 -19.50 20.16
N LEU A 13 -10.66 -19.32 18.95
CA LEU A 13 -9.56 -18.39 18.64
C LEU A 13 -9.83 -16.97 19.16
N PHE A 14 -11.11 -16.59 19.24
CA PHE A 14 -11.61 -15.29 19.70
C PHE A 14 -12.28 -15.31 21.07
N ALA A 15 -12.11 -16.37 21.87
CA ALA A 15 -12.66 -16.37 23.22
C ALA A 15 -12.01 -15.25 24.03
N LEU A 16 -12.76 -14.17 24.23
CA LEU A 16 -12.44 -13.14 25.21
C LEU A 16 -12.83 -13.66 26.59
N PRO A 17 -12.12 -13.22 27.64
CA PRO A 17 -12.60 -13.40 29.01
C PRO A 17 -14.05 -12.89 29.15
N PRO A 18 -14.87 -13.48 30.05
CA PRO A 18 -16.24 -12.99 30.29
C PRO A 18 -16.23 -11.52 30.74
N GLU A 19 -17.33 -10.78 30.53
CA GLU A 19 -17.43 -9.34 30.87
C GLU A 19 -17.09 -9.00 32.33
N THR A 20 -17.20 -9.96 33.24
CA THR A 20 -16.87 -9.79 34.66
C THR A 20 -15.44 -10.22 35.01
N TYR A 21 -14.65 -10.65 34.03
CA TYR A 21 -13.27 -11.04 34.23
C TYR A 21 -12.48 -9.87 34.79
N ARG A 22 -11.74 -10.18 35.86
CA ARG A 22 -10.67 -9.34 36.34
C ARG A 22 -9.46 -10.23 36.51
N PRO A 23 -8.27 -9.79 36.10
CA PRO A 23 -7.04 -10.46 36.49
C PRO A 23 -7.03 -10.66 38.01
N GLU A 24 -6.65 -11.85 38.48
CA GLU A 24 -6.60 -12.15 39.92
C GLU A 24 -5.66 -11.20 40.67
N VAL A 25 -4.65 -10.69 39.98
CA VAL A 25 -3.64 -9.75 40.48
C VAL A 25 -3.64 -8.49 39.62
N ASP A 26 -3.67 -7.32 40.25
CA ASP A 26 -3.53 -6.04 39.57
C ASP A 26 -2.09 -5.89 39.03
N TRP A 27 -1.94 -5.94 37.72
CA TRP A 27 -0.65 -5.86 37.04
C TRP A 27 0.11 -4.54 37.31
N LEU A 28 -0.55 -3.45 37.72
CA LEU A 28 0.13 -2.24 38.15
C LEU A 28 0.81 -2.39 39.50
N VAL A 29 0.28 -3.25 40.36
CA VAL A 29 0.82 -3.56 41.70
C VAL A 29 1.84 -4.69 41.62
N ASP A 30 1.46 -5.80 40.98
CA ASP A 30 2.33 -6.97 40.77
C ASP A 30 2.09 -7.55 39.37
N GLY A 31 3.09 -7.35 38.50
CA GLY A 31 3.08 -7.84 37.13
C GLY A 31 3.81 -9.16 36.94
N SER A 32 4.39 -9.75 37.99
CA SER A 32 5.37 -10.84 37.86
C SER A 32 4.84 -12.12 37.21
N GLY A 33 3.54 -12.40 37.37
CA GLY A 33 2.86 -13.55 36.77
C GLY A 33 2.51 -13.42 35.29
N PHE A 34 2.60 -12.22 34.70
CA PHE A 34 2.23 -11.98 33.31
C PHE A 34 3.47 -12.08 32.41
N LYS A 35 3.66 -13.23 31.77
CA LYS A 35 4.85 -13.57 30.98
C LYS A 35 4.55 -13.59 29.49
N ALA A 36 5.30 -12.79 28.73
CA ALA A 36 5.22 -12.74 27.28
C ALA A 36 5.67 -14.06 26.68
N ARG A 37 4.94 -14.51 25.65
CA ARG A 37 5.20 -15.74 24.92
C ARG A 37 4.54 -15.70 23.55
N VAL A 38 5.05 -16.53 22.65
CA VAL A 38 4.41 -16.86 21.37
C VAL A 38 3.75 -18.23 21.50
N GLU A 39 2.52 -18.34 21.02
CA GLU A 39 1.76 -19.59 20.98
C GLU A 39 1.38 -19.89 19.53
N GLN A 40 1.74 -21.07 19.04
CA GLN A 40 1.29 -21.61 17.76
C GLN A 40 1.08 -23.12 17.93
N GLY A 41 -0.14 -23.60 17.69
CA GLY A 41 -0.43 -25.03 17.70
C GLY A 41 0.16 -25.73 16.47
N ASP A 42 0.45 -27.03 16.57
CA ASP A 42 0.91 -27.84 15.44
C ASP A 42 -0.06 -27.74 14.25
N GLY A 43 0.43 -27.31 13.09
CA GLY A 43 -0.39 -27.10 11.89
C GLY A 43 -1.34 -25.90 11.95
N SER A 44 -1.26 -25.07 13.00
CA SER A 44 -2.04 -23.83 13.11
C SER A 44 -1.59 -22.81 12.07
N LYS A 45 -2.57 -22.23 11.38
CA LYS A 45 -2.39 -21.08 10.47
C LYS A 45 -2.31 -19.75 11.22
N ASP A 46 -2.48 -19.79 12.55
CA ASP A 46 -2.53 -18.63 13.43
C ASP A 46 -1.43 -18.68 14.48
N VAL A 47 -0.78 -17.54 14.68
CA VAL A 47 0.28 -17.29 15.67
C VAL A 47 -0.21 -16.24 16.66
N THR A 48 -0.07 -16.51 17.95
CA THR A 48 -0.55 -15.63 19.01
C THR A 48 0.62 -15.08 19.82
N LEU A 49 0.74 -13.76 19.92
CA LEU A 49 1.65 -13.06 20.82
C LEU A 49 0.86 -12.58 22.05
N THR A 50 1.18 -13.08 23.25
CA THR A 50 0.44 -12.72 24.47
C THR A 50 1.30 -12.76 25.73
N ASN A 51 0.93 -11.98 26.75
CA ASN A 51 1.51 -12.04 28.09
C ASN A 51 0.46 -12.30 29.18
N GLY A 52 -0.78 -12.59 28.80
CA GLY A 52 -1.92 -12.73 29.71
C GLY A 52 -2.63 -11.42 30.06
N LEU A 53 -2.10 -10.24 29.70
CA LEU A 53 -2.77 -8.94 29.83
C LEU A 53 -3.25 -8.41 28.48
N VAL A 54 -2.55 -8.75 27.41
CA VAL A 54 -2.86 -8.38 26.04
C VAL A 54 -2.55 -9.55 25.11
N ARG A 55 -3.27 -9.64 23.99
CA ARG A 55 -3.11 -10.68 22.97
C ARG A 55 -3.19 -10.07 21.58
N ARG A 56 -2.25 -10.40 20.69
CA ARG A 56 -2.35 -10.11 19.25
C ARG A 56 -2.24 -11.42 18.47
N VAL A 57 -3.15 -11.65 17.54
CA VAL A 57 -3.27 -12.90 16.76
C VAL A 57 -3.01 -12.58 15.29
N PHE A 58 -2.09 -13.33 14.69
CA PHE A 58 -1.68 -13.20 13.30
C PHE A 58 -2.07 -14.44 12.52
N ARG A 59 -2.81 -14.27 11.42
CA ARG A 59 -2.92 -15.29 10.37
C ARG A 59 -1.64 -15.26 9.55
N VAL A 60 -1.01 -16.42 9.35
CA VAL A 60 0.27 -16.56 8.63
C VAL A 60 0.19 -17.45 7.38
N ASP A 61 -0.94 -18.11 7.14
CA ASP A 61 -1.23 -18.91 5.93
C ASP A 61 -2.71 -18.83 5.55
N PRO A 62 -3.11 -18.64 4.27
CA PRO A 62 -2.28 -18.47 3.07
C PRO A 62 -1.68 -17.07 2.84
N GLY A 63 -1.66 -16.21 3.85
CA GLY A 63 -0.98 -14.91 3.80
C GLY A 63 -0.90 -14.29 5.19
N PHE A 64 -0.74 -12.98 5.30
CA PHE A 64 -0.53 -12.30 6.58
C PHE A 64 -1.60 -11.28 6.94
N ALA A 65 -2.09 -11.32 8.18
CA ALA A 65 -2.93 -10.27 8.77
C ALA A 65 -2.98 -10.37 10.29
N THR A 66 -3.00 -9.23 10.98
CA THR A 66 -3.54 -9.15 12.34
C THR A 66 -5.05 -9.43 12.31
N ILE A 67 -5.44 -10.61 12.79
CA ILE A 67 -6.85 -11.05 12.87
C ILE A 67 -7.43 -10.91 14.26
N GLY A 68 -6.65 -10.55 15.28
CA GLY A 68 -7.13 -10.28 16.62
C GLY A 68 -6.17 -9.37 17.37
N PHE A 69 -6.70 -8.45 18.18
CA PHE A 69 -5.93 -7.64 19.11
C PHE A 69 -6.82 -7.31 20.30
N ASP A 70 -6.52 -7.90 21.45
CA ASP A 70 -7.44 -7.96 22.59
C ASP A 70 -6.77 -7.48 23.87
N ASN A 71 -7.50 -6.68 24.65
CA ASN A 71 -7.14 -6.33 26.01
C ASN A 71 -7.70 -7.40 26.97
N LEU A 72 -6.86 -8.36 27.35
CA LEU A 72 -7.27 -9.44 28.25
C LEU A 72 -7.55 -8.93 29.67
N ALA A 73 -7.00 -7.77 30.06
CA ALA A 73 -7.28 -7.19 31.37
C ALA A 73 -8.71 -6.63 31.50
N THR A 74 -9.36 -6.27 30.38
CA THR A 74 -10.76 -5.79 30.36
C THR A 74 -11.73 -6.75 29.67
N GLY A 75 -11.23 -7.71 28.91
CA GLY A 75 -12.05 -8.59 28.07
C GLY A 75 -12.54 -7.93 26.79
N GLU A 76 -11.96 -6.80 26.38
CA GLU A 76 -12.39 -6.04 25.19
C GLU A 76 -11.49 -6.31 23.99
N SER A 77 -12.08 -6.37 22.79
CA SER A 77 -11.31 -6.27 21.54
C SER A 77 -10.86 -4.83 21.31
N ILE A 78 -9.61 -4.65 20.88
CA ILE A 78 -9.03 -3.36 20.52
C ILE A 78 -9.39 -3.01 19.06
N ILE A 79 -9.49 -4.03 18.18
CA ILE A 79 -9.78 -3.84 16.76
C ILE A 79 -11.17 -4.35 16.37
N ARG A 80 -11.79 -3.69 15.38
CA ARG A 80 -13.09 -4.08 14.79
C ARG A 80 -12.99 -4.65 13.38
N ALA A 81 -11.87 -4.45 12.70
CA ALA A 81 -11.68 -4.89 11.33
C ALA A 81 -10.20 -5.11 11.00
N ILE A 82 -9.95 -5.93 9.98
CA ILE A 82 -8.61 -6.25 9.50
C ILE A 82 -8.13 -5.13 8.58
N ARG A 83 -6.87 -4.72 8.75
CA ARG A 83 -6.18 -3.76 7.87
C ARG A 83 -4.81 -4.34 7.51
N PRO A 84 -4.18 -3.87 6.42
CA PRO A 84 -2.78 -4.15 6.18
C PRO A 84 -1.93 -3.74 7.39
N ASP A 85 -1.01 -4.60 7.80
CA ASP A 85 -0.18 -4.36 8.97
C ASP A 85 0.86 -3.26 8.72
N ALA A 86 1.37 -3.11 7.51
CA ALA A 86 2.24 -1.99 7.17
C ALA A 86 2.19 -1.65 5.67
N ARG A 87 2.73 -0.48 5.33
CA ARG A 87 2.94 -0.04 3.94
C ARG A 87 4.30 0.62 3.82
N VAL A 88 4.97 0.42 2.69
CA VAL A 88 6.22 1.12 2.35
C VAL A 88 6.14 1.55 0.90
N VAL A 89 6.52 2.78 0.60
CA VAL A 89 6.74 3.27 -0.76
C VAL A 89 8.25 3.19 -1.01
N ILE A 90 8.63 2.46 -2.06
CA ILE A 90 10.01 2.24 -2.46
C ILE A 90 10.13 2.54 -3.96
N ASP A 91 11.04 3.42 -4.35
CA ASP A 91 11.24 3.84 -5.74
C ASP A 91 9.92 4.23 -6.45
N GLY A 92 9.04 4.94 -5.73
CA GLY A 92 7.73 5.39 -6.19
C GLY A 92 6.65 4.30 -6.26
N ARG A 93 6.93 3.10 -5.76
CA ARG A 93 6.00 1.95 -5.74
C ARG A 93 5.52 1.64 -4.33
N GLU A 94 4.21 1.56 -4.14
CA GLU A 94 3.62 1.11 -2.88
C GLU A 94 3.72 -0.42 -2.74
N HIS A 95 4.30 -0.86 -1.63
CA HIS A 95 4.36 -2.22 -1.14
C HIS A 95 3.46 -2.35 0.09
N VAL A 96 2.46 -3.22 0.01
CA VAL A 96 1.52 -3.50 1.11
C VAL A 96 1.98 -4.75 1.84
N ILE A 97 2.13 -4.69 3.17
CA ILE A 97 2.55 -5.82 4.00
C ILE A 97 1.33 -6.34 4.77
N GLY A 98 0.99 -7.60 4.52
CA GLY A 98 -0.32 -8.14 4.87
C GLY A 98 -1.44 -7.55 4.02
N GLY A 99 -2.65 -8.08 4.18
CA GLY A 99 -3.80 -7.59 3.41
C GLY A 99 -4.75 -8.72 3.04
N MET A 100 -5.90 -8.70 3.69
CA MET A 100 -7.02 -9.56 3.34
C MET A 100 -8.11 -8.76 2.65
N LYS A 101 -8.69 -9.36 1.61
CA LYS A 101 -9.78 -8.84 0.80
C LYS A 101 -11.07 -9.60 1.08
N GLY A 102 -12.18 -8.93 0.83
CA GLY A 102 -13.51 -9.54 0.91
C GLY A 102 -14.15 -9.50 2.30
N GLN A 103 -13.65 -8.67 3.24
CA GLN A 103 -14.31 -8.49 4.52
C GLN A 103 -15.69 -7.84 4.29
N PRO A 104 -16.80 -8.50 4.67
CA PRO A 104 -18.15 -8.01 4.33
C PRO A 104 -18.60 -6.86 5.25
N ASN A 105 -18.06 -6.80 6.47
CA ASN A 105 -18.42 -5.83 7.48
C ASN A 105 -17.16 -5.33 8.20
N HIS A 106 -17.01 -4.01 8.33
CA HIS A 106 -15.86 -3.38 9.00
C HIS A 106 -16.18 -2.91 10.43
N ALA A 107 -17.35 -3.27 10.98
CA ALA A 107 -17.77 -3.04 12.37
C ALA A 107 -17.37 -4.18 13.32
N PHE A 108 -17.26 -5.39 12.77
CA PHE A 108 -16.83 -6.61 13.43
C PHE A 108 -16.53 -7.64 12.34
N PHE A 109 -15.85 -8.72 12.70
CA PHE A 109 -15.74 -9.90 11.86
C PHE A 109 -15.89 -11.18 12.70
N THR A 110 -16.23 -12.27 12.04
CA THR A 110 -16.44 -13.58 12.64
C THR A 110 -15.50 -14.61 12.00
N ASP A 111 -15.37 -15.79 12.60
CA ASP A 111 -14.65 -16.91 11.98
C ASP A 111 -15.15 -17.24 10.57
N GLU A 112 -16.46 -17.13 10.34
CA GLU A 112 -17.07 -17.34 9.02
C GLU A 112 -16.62 -16.27 8.01
N HIS A 113 -16.56 -15.00 8.43
CA HIS A 113 -16.00 -13.94 7.56
C HIS A 113 -14.53 -14.22 7.23
N LEU A 114 -13.72 -14.59 8.22
CA LEU A 114 -12.31 -14.90 8.02
C LEU A 114 -12.10 -16.08 7.06
N ALA A 115 -12.95 -17.10 7.15
CA ALA A 115 -12.90 -18.27 6.27
C ALA A 115 -13.27 -17.94 4.81
N ALA A 116 -14.13 -16.94 4.58
CA ALA A 116 -14.55 -16.50 3.25
C ALA A 116 -13.61 -15.45 2.61
N MET A 117 -12.75 -14.81 3.42
CA MET A 117 -11.80 -13.81 2.95
C MET A 117 -10.63 -14.44 2.19
N SER A 118 -10.02 -13.65 1.31
CA SER A 118 -8.85 -14.05 0.50
C SER A 118 -7.70 -13.07 0.69
N PHE A 119 -6.47 -13.50 0.44
CA PHE A 119 -5.32 -12.59 0.52
C PHE A 119 -5.15 -11.79 -0.76
N ASP A 120 -4.66 -10.56 -0.63
CA ASP A 120 -4.28 -9.76 -1.78
C ASP A 120 -3.02 -10.35 -2.45
N PRO A 121 -3.10 -10.89 -3.69
CA PRO A 121 -1.92 -11.42 -4.38
C PRO A 121 -0.88 -10.34 -4.75
N LEU A 122 -1.25 -9.06 -4.64
CA LEU A 122 -0.35 -7.93 -4.84
C LEU A 122 0.38 -7.50 -3.56
N ALA A 123 -0.02 -8.01 -2.38
CA ALA A 123 0.69 -7.74 -1.13
C ALA A 123 2.01 -8.52 -1.07
N MET A 124 2.92 -8.06 -0.21
CA MET A 124 4.16 -8.78 0.07
C MET A 124 3.83 -10.12 0.76
N ARG A 125 4.48 -11.18 0.29
CA ARG A 125 4.29 -12.54 0.80
C ARG A 125 5.15 -12.75 2.03
N LEU A 126 4.59 -13.39 3.06
CA LEU A 126 5.36 -13.89 4.20
C LEU A 126 6.31 -15.01 3.74
N VAL A 127 7.60 -14.88 4.04
CA VAL A 127 8.66 -15.85 3.69
C VAL A 127 9.39 -16.41 4.89
N GLY A 128 9.23 -15.81 6.06
CA GLY A 128 9.90 -16.27 7.28
C GLY A 128 9.25 -15.72 8.54
N MET A 129 9.44 -16.44 9.64
CA MET A 129 9.04 -16.03 10.98
C MET A 129 10.13 -16.44 11.97
N GLU A 130 10.47 -15.56 12.89
CA GLU A 130 11.46 -15.83 13.93
C GLU A 130 10.97 -15.31 15.30
N GLU A 131 10.93 -16.21 16.28
CA GLU A 131 10.76 -15.88 17.69
C GLU A 131 12.12 -15.67 18.35
N GLY A 132 12.23 -14.63 19.18
CA GLY A 132 13.45 -14.27 19.88
C GLY A 132 13.19 -13.53 21.19
N LYS A 133 14.18 -12.75 21.63
CA LYS A 133 14.10 -11.91 22.83
C LYS A 133 14.36 -10.45 22.46
N PRO A 134 13.78 -9.49 23.21
CA PRO A 134 14.12 -8.08 23.06
C PRO A 134 15.63 -7.84 23.13
N VAL A 135 16.13 -6.96 22.27
CA VAL A 135 17.56 -6.62 22.18
C VAL A 135 17.78 -5.17 22.62
N ALA A 136 18.87 -4.92 23.37
CA ALA A 136 19.22 -3.56 23.77
C ALA A 136 19.47 -2.69 22.53
N ARG A 137 18.66 -1.64 22.36
CA ARG A 137 18.78 -0.71 21.21
C ARG A 137 20.04 0.14 21.24
N PHE A 138 20.58 0.35 22.43
CA PHE A 138 21.82 1.08 22.65
C PHE A 138 22.38 0.74 24.04
N ALA A 139 23.67 1.00 24.22
CA ALA A 139 24.33 0.81 25.50
C ALA A 139 23.87 1.86 26.52
N TRP A 140 23.35 1.42 27.66
CA TRP A 140 22.94 2.30 28.75
C TRP A 140 23.84 2.13 29.99
N LYS A 141 24.54 3.20 30.37
CA LYS A 141 25.53 3.21 31.47
C LYS A 141 24.94 3.22 32.89
N LYS A 142 23.61 3.37 33.05
CA LYS A 142 22.92 3.37 34.35
C LYS A 142 23.51 4.36 35.40
N VAL A 143 23.89 5.55 34.95
CA VAL A 143 24.50 6.58 35.84
C VAL A 143 23.47 7.22 36.79
N ARG A 144 22.19 7.28 36.40
CA ARG A 144 21.13 7.88 37.22
C ARG A 144 20.59 6.88 38.25
N HIS A 145 20.34 7.36 39.46
CA HIS A 145 19.93 6.52 40.60
C HIS A 145 18.41 6.27 40.70
N HIS A 146 17.60 6.79 39.77
CA HIS A 146 16.14 6.71 39.86
C HIS A 146 15.55 5.37 39.40
N ALA A 147 16.31 4.57 38.66
CA ALA A 147 15.93 3.24 38.20
C ALA A 147 17.11 2.23 38.31
N PRO A 148 17.64 2.00 39.53
CA PRO A 148 18.85 1.21 39.72
C PRO A 148 18.66 -0.27 39.34
N ASP A 149 17.45 -0.79 39.57
CA ASP A 149 17.09 -2.20 39.33
C ASP A 149 16.47 -2.42 37.94
N ALA A 150 16.42 -1.40 37.08
CA ALA A 150 15.83 -1.55 35.75
C ALA A 150 16.71 -2.44 34.87
N GLU A 151 16.08 -3.43 34.24
CA GLU A 151 16.70 -4.30 33.24
C GLU A 151 16.62 -3.65 31.86
N TRP A 152 17.72 -3.71 31.11
CA TRP A 152 17.80 -3.19 29.75
C TRP A 152 18.56 -4.18 28.84
N PRO A 153 17.89 -4.75 27.82
CA PRO A 153 16.48 -4.54 27.48
C PRO A 153 15.54 -5.14 28.55
N THR A 154 14.30 -4.67 28.62
CA THR A 154 13.29 -5.28 29.50
C THR A 154 12.98 -6.71 29.04
N PRO A 155 12.79 -7.68 29.97
CA PRO A 155 12.30 -9.01 29.65
C PRO A 155 10.99 -9.01 28.84
N GLY A 156 10.92 -9.94 27.90
CA GLY A 156 9.78 -10.13 27.01
C GLY A 156 10.12 -11.10 25.89
N VAL A 157 9.30 -11.08 24.85
CA VAL A 157 9.50 -11.87 23.62
C VAL A 157 9.48 -10.94 22.42
N SER A 158 10.34 -11.22 21.45
CA SER A 158 10.31 -10.59 20.12
C SER A 158 9.77 -11.58 19.09
N LEU A 159 9.01 -11.08 18.13
CA LEU A 159 8.50 -11.86 16.99
C LEU A 159 8.73 -11.06 15.71
N ARG A 160 9.46 -11.65 14.77
CA ARG A 160 9.76 -11.06 13.46
C ARG A 160 9.06 -11.85 12.36
N PHE A 161 8.46 -11.13 11.42
CA PHE A 161 7.91 -11.67 10.18
C PHE A 161 8.64 -11.06 8.99
N ASP A 162 9.19 -11.91 8.13
CA ASP A 162 9.92 -11.50 6.93
C ASP A 162 9.03 -11.60 5.71
N PHE A 163 9.04 -10.55 4.89
CA PHE A 163 8.22 -10.43 3.69
C PHE A 163 9.06 -10.09 2.46
N GLU A 164 8.66 -10.66 1.33
CA GLU A 164 9.23 -10.35 0.03
C GLU A 164 8.12 -9.96 -0.94
N PRO A 165 8.41 -9.10 -1.94
CA PRO A 165 7.43 -8.79 -2.97
C PRO A 165 6.92 -10.08 -3.62
N SER A 166 5.59 -10.21 -3.78
CA SER A 166 5.02 -11.29 -4.60
C SER A 166 5.60 -11.28 -6.01
N ALA A 167 5.49 -12.37 -6.77
CA ALA A 167 5.96 -12.39 -8.17
C ALA A 167 5.38 -11.24 -9.03
N VAL A 168 4.16 -10.77 -8.73
CA VAL A 168 3.54 -9.58 -9.36
C VAL A 168 4.10 -8.27 -8.79
N ALA A 169 4.41 -8.26 -7.49
CA ALA A 169 4.95 -7.11 -6.78
C ALA A 169 6.47 -6.89 -7.02
N ALA A 170 7.24 -7.94 -7.28
CA ALA A 170 8.68 -7.90 -7.56
C ALA A 170 8.99 -7.38 -8.97
N GLY A 171 8.03 -7.51 -9.89
CA GLY A 171 8.20 -7.20 -11.30
C GLY A 171 8.20 -5.71 -11.60
N GLY A 172 9.33 -5.05 -11.41
CA GLY A 172 9.78 -3.98 -12.31
C GLY A 172 10.09 -4.51 -13.73
N GLY A 173 9.37 -5.54 -14.21
CA GLY A 173 9.68 -6.30 -15.42
C GLY A 173 8.46 -7.00 -16.01
N ASP A 174 7.84 -7.95 -15.28
CA ASP A 174 6.70 -8.74 -15.81
C ASP A 174 5.40 -8.51 -15.03
N ALA A 175 4.69 -7.42 -15.33
CA ALA A 175 3.37 -7.16 -14.76
C ALA A 175 2.30 -8.18 -15.21
N SER A 176 2.60 -8.95 -16.27
CA SER A 176 1.72 -9.96 -16.83
C SER A 176 1.77 -11.29 -16.07
N ALA A 177 2.78 -11.50 -15.21
CA ALA A 177 2.92 -12.69 -14.39
C ALA A 177 1.63 -13.01 -13.59
N GLY A 178 1.15 -14.25 -13.72
CA GLY A 178 -0.08 -14.72 -13.10
C GLY A 178 -1.37 -14.15 -13.72
N ARG A 179 -1.30 -13.42 -14.84
CA ARG A 179 -2.48 -12.93 -15.55
C ARG A 179 -2.70 -13.70 -16.84
N GLU A 180 -3.95 -13.91 -17.18
CA GLU A 180 -4.32 -14.46 -18.49
C GLU A 180 -4.22 -13.38 -19.56
N LEU A 181 -3.56 -13.65 -20.69
CA LEU A 181 -3.63 -12.81 -21.87
C LEU A 181 -5.03 -12.94 -22.48
N LEU A 182 -5.83 -11.88 -22.39
CA LEU A 182 -7.19 -11.86 -22.94
C LEU A 182 -7.16 -11.68 -24.46
N TRP A 183 -6.30 -10.78 -24.94
CA TRP A 183 -6.00 -10.60 -26.37
C TRP A 183 -4.74 -9.76 -26.56
N GLU A 184 -4.14 -9.90 -27.74
CA GLU A 184 -3.00 -9.11 -28.22
C GLU A 184 -3.26 -8.69 -29.67
N ASP A 185 -2.81 -7.49 -30.03
CA ASP A 185 -2.72 -7.02 -31.41
C ASP A 185 -1.34 -6.39 -31.65
N ARG A 186 -0.64 -6.87 -32.69
CA ARG A 186 0.69 -6.38 -33.12
C ARG A 186 0.63 -5.49 -34.35
N PHE A 187 -0.59 -5.14 -34.79
CA PHE A 187 -0.85 -4.32 -35.97
C PHE A 187 -0.11 -4.79 -37.24
N GLU A 188 0.06 -6.10 -37.42
CA GLU A 188 0.51 -6.69 -38.70
C GLU A 188 -0.53 -6.44 -39.81
N LYS A 189 -1.80 -6.36 -39.42
CA LYS A 189 -2.95 -5.92 -40.21
C LYS A 189 -3.97 -5.30 -39.27
N LEU A 190 -4.83 -4.42 -39.76
CA LEU A 190 -5.84 -3.80 -38.92
C LEU A 190 -6.95 -4.81 -38.57
N ASP A 191 -7.04 -5.21 -37.29
CA ASP A 191 -8.13 -6.05 -36.79
C ASP A 191 -9.47 -5.27 -36.90
N PRO A 192 -10.53 -5.84 -37.52
CA PRO A 192 -11.84 -5.18 -37.65
C PRO A 192 -12.53 -4.86 -36.31
N ALA A 193 -12.04 -5.40 -35.19
CA ALA A 193 -12.49 -5.01 -33.86
C ALA A 193 -12.10 -3.55 -33.49
N TRP A 194 -11.12 -2.96 -34.18
CA TRP A 194 -10.77 -1.56 -34.01
C TRP A 194 -11.70 -0.65 -34.81
N LYS A 195 -12.34 0.28 -34.11
CA LYS A 195 -13.03 1.42 -34.71
C LYS A 195 -12.05 2.57 -34.88
N ILE A 196 -11.77 2.96 -36.11
CA ILE A 196 -10.86 4.08 -36.40
C ILE A 196 -11.62 5.39 -36.41
N LEU A 197 -11.14 6.35 -35.63
CA LEU A 197 -11.61 7.74 -35.62
C LEU A 197 -10.46 8.64 -36.09
N ARG A 198 -10.73 9.39 -37.16
CA ARG A 198 -9.77 10.31 -37.76
C ARG A 198 -10.44 11.61 -38.13
N SER A 199 -9.67 12.69 -38.02
CA SER A 199 -10.11 14.00 -38.48
C SER A 199 -10.39 14.05 -39.98
N SER A 200 -11.29 14.95 -40.37
CA SER A 200 -11.59 15.29 -41.76
C SER A 200 -10.69 16.39 -42.32
N VAL A 201 -9.77 16.95 -41.52
CA VAL A 201 -8.91 18.10 -41.88
C VAL A 201 -7.93 17.80 -43.03
N GLY A 202 -7.70 16.53 -43.36
CA GLY A 202 -6.99 16.15 -44.56
C GLY A 202 -7.23 14.70 -44.95
N GLU A 203 -7.35 14.42 -46.25
CA GLU A 203 -7.60 13.06 -46.78
C GLU A 203 -6.49 12.06 -46.40
N ARG A 204 -5.30 12.57 -46.05
CA ARG A 204 -4.13 11.79 -45.66
C ARG A 204 -4.09 11.42 -44.18
N VAL A 205 -4.99 11.96 -43.33
CA VAL A 205 -5.05 11.57 -41.93
C VAL A 205 -5.47 10.10 -41.85
N GLY A 206 -4.66 9.28 -41.18
CA GLY A 206 -4.87 7.85 -41.15
C GLY A 206 -4.16 7.18 -39.99
N PHE A 207 -4.76 6.08 -39.53
CA PHE A 207 -4.20 5.13 -38.56
C PHE A 207 -3.54 3.92 -39.26
N GLU A 208 -3.57 3.92 -40.59
CA GLU A 208 -2.85 3.01 -41.46
C GLU A 208 -2.27 3.84 -42.59
N ASN A 209 -0.95 3.82 -42.72
CA ASN A 209 -0.24 4.57 -43.74
C ASN A 209 0.86 3.69 -44.36
N GLU A 210 1.05 3.80 -45.68
CA GLU A 210 2.01 2.98 -46.43
C GLU A 210 1.83 1.46 -46.21
N GLY A 211 0.58 1.01 -46.00
CA GLY A 211 0.23 -0.39 -45.75
C GLY A 211 0.59 -0.92 -44.37
N LYS A 212 0.98 -0.04 -43.43
CA LYS A 212 1.32 -0.40 -42.06
C LYS A 212 0.18 0.01 -41.12
N ALA A 213 -0.52 -0.96 -40.56
CA ALA A 213 -1.50 -0.69 -39.52
C ALA A 213 -0.80 -0.13 -38.26
N GLY A 214 -1.47 0.78 -37.56
CA GLY A 214 -0.92 1.47 -36.40
C GLY A 214 -0.01 2.64 -36.74
N GLU A 215 0.40 2.81 -38.00
CA GLU A 215 1.15 3.99 -38.47
C GLU A 215 0.20 5.17 -38.61
N ILE A 216 0.34 6.13 -37.70
CA ILE A 216 -0.44 7.35 -37.65
C ILE A 216 0.30 8.44 -38.42
N PHE A 217 -0.34 8.97 -39.45
CA PHE A 217 0.11 10.17 -40.15
C PHE A 217 -0.92 11.26 -39.98
N ALA A 218 -0.59 12.29 -39.21
CA ALA A 218 -1.50 13.39 -38.90
C ALA A 218 -0.70 14.67 -38.57
N PRO A 219 -1.28 15.86 -38.80
CA PRO A 219 -0.73 17.10 -38.27
C PRO A 219 -0.68 17.10 -36.73
N SER A 220 0.17 17.93 -36.14
CA SER A 220 0.06 18.29 -34.72
C SER A 220 -1.34 18.86 -34.44
N ASN A 221 -1.84 18.61 -33.22
CA ASN A 221 -3.15 19.10 -32.74
C ASN A 221 -4.38 18.55 -33.47
N VAL A 222 -4.22 17.45 -34.21
CA VAL A 222 -5.30 16.74 -34.92
C VAL A 222 -5.46 15.33 -34.37
N HIS A 223 -6.70 14.88 -34.16
CA HIS A 223 -6.97 13.54 -33.66
C HIS A 223 -6.83 12.47 -34.75
N CYS A 224 -6.27 11.34 -34.35
CA CYS A 224 -6.30 10.09 -35.10
C CYS A 224 -6.01 8.92 -34.14
N PHE A 225 -7.02 8.11 -33.84
CA PHE A 225 -6.90 7.02 -32.90
C PHE A 225 -7.79 5.82 -33.27
N ALA A 226 -7.44 4.67 -32.73
CA ALA A 226 -8.23 3.45 -32.80
C ALA A 226 -8.88 3.17 -31.44
N GLU A 227 -10.18 2.85 -31.44
CA GLU A 227 -10.95 2.48 -30.26
C GLU A 227 -11.36 1.01 -30.33
N ARG A 228 -11.18 0.25 -29.25
CA ARG A 228 -11.63 -1.14 -29.13
C ARG A 228 -12.22 -1.38 -27.76
N ALA A 229 -13.27 -2.20 -27.71
CA ALA A 229 -13.88 -2.63 -26.47
C ALA A 229 -12.89 -3.43 -25.60
N VAL A 230 -12.96 -3.23 -24.29
CA VAL A 230 -12.13 -3.92 -23.31
C VAL A 230 -13.03 -4.70 -22.37
N SER A 231 -12.61 -5.92 -22.00
CA SER A 231 -13.35 -6.71 -21.02
C SER A 231 -13.35 -6.00 -19.66
N LYS A 232 -14.47 -6.10 -18.93
CA LYS A 232 -14.55 -5.67 -17.52
C LYS A 232 -13.51 -6.37 -16.63
N ASP A 233 -13.01 -7.52 -17.08
CA ASP A 233 -12.01 -8.32 -16.37
C ASP A 233 -10.57 -7.88 -16.69
N ALA A 234 -10.37 -6.82 -17.48
CA ALA A 234 -9.03 -6.31 -17.75
C ALA A 234 -8.37 -5.80 -16.46
N GLY A 235 -7.23 -6.39 -16.11
CA GLY A 235 -6.44 -6.03 -14.93
C GLY A 235 -5.11 -5.36 -15.25
N LEU A 236 -4.63 -5.49 -16.50
CA LEU A 236 -3.42 -4.85 -17.01
C LEU A 236 -3.56 -4.61 -18.52
N ILE A 237 -3.14 -3.44 -18.98
CA ILE A 237 -3.04 -3.11 -20.41
C ILE A 237 -1.65 -2.54 -20.67
N GLU A 238 -0.98 -3.06 -21.69
CA GLU A 238 0.33 -2.60 -22.15
C GLU A 238 0.26 -2.18 -23.62
N VAL A 239 0.89 -1.05 -23.95
CA VAL A 239 0.93 -0.49 -25.30
C VAL A 239 2.37 -0.12 -25.65
N ARG A 240 2.82 -0.54 -26.83
CA ARG A 240 4.10 -0.12 -27.41
C ARG A 240 3.86 0.99 -28.41
N ILE A 241 4.50 2.13 -28.21
CA ILE A 241 4.33 3.34 -29.01
C ILE A 241 5.69 3.84 -29.47
N HIS A 242 5.85 4.00 -30.77
CA HIS A 242 6.99 4.69 -31.36
C HIS A 242 6.59 6.15 -31.63
N PRO A 243 7.22 7.15 -30.97
CA PRO A 243 6.84 8.56 -31.12
C PRO A 243 7.15 9.09 -32.52
N GLY A 244 8.16 8.53 -33.20
CA GLY A 244 8.51 8.89 -34.57
C GLY A 244 8.85 10.37 -34.72
N THR A 245 8.35 11.00 -35.78
CA THR A 245 8.54 12.44 -36.06
C THR A 245 7.35 13.29 -35.61
N ASP A 246 6.49 12.75 -34.76
CA ASP A 246 5.44 13.54 -34.12
C ASP A 246 6.06 14.68 -33.32
N ASP A 247 5.48 15.87 -33.39
CA ASP A 247 5.93 17.05 -32.64
C ASP A 247 4.86 17.53 -31.65
N GLY A 248 3.85 16.70 -31.39
CA GLY A 248 2.75 17.03 -30.49
C GLY A 248 3.24 17.21 -29.06
N THR A 249 3.02 18.40 -28.50
CA THR A 249 3.24 18.67 -27.07
C THR A 249 2.01 18.30 -26.24
N SER A 250 0.78 18.51 -26.72
CA SER A 250 -0.44 18.09 -26.00
C SER A 250 -1.30 17.14 -26.84
N TRP A 251 -0.79 16.61 -27.94
CA TRP A 251 -1.58 15.76 -28.84
C TRP A 251 -0.74 14.61 -29.38
N GLY A 252 0.33 14.26 -28.67
CA GLY A 252 1.17 13.12 -29.04
C GLY A 252 0.42 11.79 -28.88
N PRO A 253 1.01 10.70 -29.36
CA PRO A 253 0.42 9.38 -29.28
C PRO A 253 0.36 8.89 -27.82
N GLY A 254 -0.69 8.15 -27.48
CA GLY A 254 -0.89 7.65 -26.12
C GLY A 254 -1.88 6.49 -26.02
N MET A 255 -2.26 6.22 -24.78
CA MET A 255 -3.29 5.26 -24.41
C MET A 255 -4.35 5.96 -23.54
N ALA A 256 -5.63 5.80 -23.90
CA ALA A 256 -6.75 6.24 -23.09
C ALA A 256 -7.62 5.06 -22.65
N LEU A 257 -8.04 5.08 -21.38
CA LEU A 257 -9.08 4.20 -20.84
C LEU A 257 -10.40 4.94 -20.79
N VAL A 258 -11.43 4.34 -21.40
CA VAL A 258 -12.79 4.87 -21.40
C VAL A 258 -13.59 4.16 -20.33
N PHE A 259 -14.01 4.90 -19.32
CA PHE A 259 -15.00 4.53 -18.32
C PHE A 259 -16.34 5.17 -18.66
N GLY A 260 -17.44 4.60 -18.15
CA GLY A 260 -18.80 5.05 -18.51
C GLY A 260 -19.08 6.54 -18.32
N LYS A 261 -18.38 7.23 -17.40
CA LYS A 261 -18.50 8.67 -17.17
C LYS A 261 -17.19 9.46 -17.31
N GLN A 262 -16.08 8.81 -17.62
CA GLN A 262 -14.76 9.42 -17.52
C GLN A 262 -13.79 8.80 -18.53
N VAL A 263 -12.94 9.63 -19.12
CA VAL A 263 -11.76 9.17 -19.88
C VAL A 263 -10.50 9.54 -19.10
N VAL A 264 -9.56 8.61 -19.02
CA VAL A 264 -8.22 8.83 -18.46
C VAL A 264 -7.21 8.44 -19.51
N ASP A 265 -6.37 9.38 -19.94
CA ASP A 265 -5.33 9.15 -20.94
C ASP A 265 -3.94 9.49 -20.42
N VAL A 266 -2.97 8.70 -20.85
CA VAL A 266 -1.55 9.05 -20.75
C VAL A 266 -0.97 9.07 -22.16
N ASN A 267 -0.44 10.24 -22.55
CA ASN A 267 0.19 10.44 -23.83
C ASN A 267 1.67 10.80 -23.69
N LEU A 268 2.43 10.42 -24.72
CA LEU A 268 3.77 10.91 -24.96
C LEU A 268 3.67 12.36 -25.48
N ARG A 269 4.70 13.15 -25.22
CA ARG A 269 4.84 14.54 -25.68
C ARG A 269 6.14 14.70 -26.48
N PRO A 270 6.29 14.11 -27.68
CA PRO A 270 7.57 14.12 -28.39
C PRO A 270 8.04 15.52 -28.84
N GLY A 271 7.12 16.49 -28.89
CA GLY A 271 7.46 17.90 -29.11
C GLY A 271 8.04 18.63 -27.90
N ASP A 272 7.92 18.08 -26.69
CA ASP A 272 8.48 18.67 -25.46
C ASP A 272 9.95 18.28 -25.32
N ARG A 273 10.85 19.26 -25.42
CA ARG A 273 12.31 19.09 -25.39
C ARG A 273 12.86 19.43 -24.00
N GLY A 274 12.31 18.77 -22.98
CA GLY A 274 12.72 18.90 -21.59
C GLY A 274 12.19 20.14 -20.85
N GLU A 275 11.21 20.86 -21.42
CA GLU A 275 10.70 22.10 -20.81
C GLU A 275 9.67 21.85 -19.70
N HIS A 276 8.75 20.90 -19.92
CA HIS A 276 7.66 20.65 -18.98
C HIS A 276 7.48 19.17 -18.62
N GLY A 277 7.92 18.27 -19.51
CA GLY A 277 7.99 16.84 -19.24
C GLY A 277 7.38 15.99 -20.35
N PRO A 278 8.03 14.90 -20.75
CA PRO A 278 7.64 14.12 -21.93
C PRO A 278 6.38 13.27 -21.78
N PHE A 279 5.79 13.19 -20.58
CA PHE A 279 4.59 12.40 -20.31
C PHE A 279 3.49 13.25 -19.71
N GLU A 280 2.27 13.06 -20.18
CA GLU A 280 1.10 13.77 -19.68
C GLU A 280 -0.03 12.81 -19.37
N LEU A 281 -0.58 12.96 -18.17
CA LEU A 281 -1.83 12.36 -17.74
C LEU A 281 -2.94 13.39 -17.90
N ARG A 282 -4.09 12.97 -18.44
CA ARG A 282 -5.33 13.74 -18.31
C ARG A 282 -6.46 12.94 -17.68
N VAL A 283 -7.19 13.64 -16.81
CA VAL A 283 -8.37 13.12 -16.13
C VAL A 283 -9.45 14.19 -16.22
N GLY A 284 -10.40 13.98 -17.13
CA GLY A 284 -11.56 14.89 -17.27
C GLY A 284 -11.15 16.30 -17.67
N GLY A 285 -10.18 16.40 -18.59
CA GLY A 285 -9.65 17.67 -19.09
C GLY A 285 -8.67 18.39 -18.16
N ARG A 286 -8.32 17.79 -17.01
CA ARG A 286 -7.23 18.28 -16.14
C ARG A 286 -5.96 17.52 -16.45
N GLU A 287 -4.86 18.24 -16.58
CA GLU A 287 -3.54 17.69 -16.94
C GLU A 287 -2.58 17.59 -15.75
N ARG A 288 -1.69 16.60 -15.80
CA ARG A 288 -0.51 16.45 -14.94
C ARG A 288 0.65 16.01 -15.81
N LEU A 289 1.81 16.62 -15.63
CA LEU A 289 3.03 16.31 -16.38
C LEU A 289 4.01 15.51 -15.51
N ALA A 290 4.80 14.65 -16.14
CA ALA A 290 5.87 13.91 -15.50
C ALA A 290 7.11 13.79 -16.40
N SER A 291 8.26 13.70 -15.75
CA SER A 291 9.56 13.45 -16.36
C SER A 291 10.24 12.29 -15.65
N VAL A 292 11.00 11.50 -16.42
CA VAL A 292 11.85 10.43 -15.91
C VAL A 292 13.23 10.66 -16.49
N GLU A 293 14.20 11.00 -15.65
CA GLU A 293 15.54 11.43 -16.08
C GLU A 293 16.24 10.33 -16.90
N GLU A 294 16.09 9.07 -16.51
CA GLU A 294 16.72 7.93 -17.20
C GLU A 294 16.12 7.66 -18.58
N LEU A 295 14.96 8.26 -18.91
CA LEU A 295 14.31 8.10 -20.22
C LEU A 295 14.50 9.31 -21.14
N ALA A 296 15.11 10.38 -20.63
CA ALA A 296 15.34 11.61 -21.38
C ALA A 296 16.47 11.41 -22.41
N ALA A 297 16.25 11.91 -23.62
CA ALA A 297 17.31 12.04 -24.62
C ALA A 297 18.25 13.21 -24.26
N GLU A 298 19.31 13.42 -25.06
CA GLU A 298 20.30 14.49 -24.82
C GLU A 298 19.66 15.90 -24.77
N ASP A 299 18.56 16.10 -25.48
CA ASP A 299 17.79 17.35 -25.49
C ASP A 299 16.76 17.47 -24.37
N GLY A 300 16.71 16.49 -23.44
CA GLY A 300 15.74 16.43 -22.35
C GLY A 300 14.35 15.88 -22.75
N GLY A 301 14.11 15.60 -24.03
CA GLY A 301 12.83 15.10 -24.54
C GLY A 301 12.80 13.57 -24.72
N LEU A 302 11.81 13.09 -25.49
CA LEU A 302 11.76 11.69 -25.92
C LEU A 302 12.66 11.46 -27.15
N SER A 303 13.38 10.34 -27.17
CA SER A 303 14.11 9.91 -28.34
C SER A 303 13.14 9.46 -29.44
N VAL A 304 13.41 9.92 -30.66
CA VAL A 304 12.67 9.53 -31.87
C VAL A 304 13.16 8.21 -32.46
N GLU A 305 14.24 7.63 -31.92
CA GLU A 305 14.90 6.43 -32.44
C GLU A 305 14.47 5.14 -31.74
N GLN A 306 13.62 5.24 -30.72
CA GLN A 306 13.17 4.10 -29.93
C GLN A 306 11.69 4.18 -29.60
N ALA A 307 11.08 3.00 -29.43
CA ALA A 307 9.73 2.90 -28.90
C ALA A 307 9.73 2.97 -27.37
N TYR A 308 8.58 3.33 -26.83
CA TYR A 308 8.28 3.35 -25.41
C TYR A 308 7.11 2.40 -25.13
N ARG A 309 7.17 1.73 -24.00
CA ARG A 309 6.10 0.88 -23.49
C ARG A 309 5.38 1.65 -22.39
N LEU A 310 4.09 1.89 -22.58
CA LEU A 310 3.19 2.38 -21.54
C LEU A 310 2.40 1.20 -21.00
N ARG A 311 2.22 1.13 -19.69
CA ARG A 311 1.25 0.21 -19.10
C ARG A 311 0.40 0.85 -18.03
N VAL A 312 -0.80 0.31 -17.86
CA VAL A 312 -1.71 0.66 -16.78
C VAL A 312 -2.19 -0.59 -16.08
N ARG A 313 -1.99 -0.64 -14.76
CA ARG A 313 -2.58 -1.65 -13.88
C ARG A 313 -3.92 -1.13 -13.37
N ILE A 314 -4.98 -1.88 -13.63
CA ILE A 314 -6.35 -1.49 -13.29
C ILE A 314 -6.68 -2.10 -11.92
N GLY A 315 -6.49 -1.32 -10.86
CA GLY A 315 -6.89 -1.68 -9.50
C GLY A 315 -8.34 -1.33 -9.22
N VAL A 316 -8.87 -1.78 -8.08
CA VAL A 316 -10.25 -1.46 -7.65
C VAL A 316 -10.38 0.04 -7.33
N GLU A 317 -9.43 0.59 -6.58
CA GLU A 317 -9.49 2.00 -6.14
C GLU A 317 -8.65 2.95 -7.00
N LYS A 318 -7.61 2.42 -7.65
CA LYS A 318 -6.57 3.22 -8.30
C LYS A 318 -6.14 2.62 -9.64
N LEU A 319 -5.70 3.50 -10.53
CA LEU A 319 -4.92 3.17 -11.73
C LEU A 319 -3.46 3.51 -11.46
N HIS A 320 -2.56 2.59 -11.82
CA HIS A 320 -1.12 2.82 -11.74
C HIS A 320 -0.54 2.79 -13.14
N TRP A 321 0.03 3.91 -13.56
CA TRP A 321 0.62 4.11 -14.87
C TRP A 321 2.13 4.03 -14.77
N GLU A 322 2.75 3.25 -15.65
CA GLU A 322 4.18 3.03 -15.68
C GLU A 322 4.69 3.15 -17.13
N VAL A 323 5.97 3.50 -17.28
CA VAL A 323 6.64 3.59 -18.58
C VAL A 323 8.01 2.93 -18.55
N ALA A 324 8.41 2.38 -19.69
CA ALA A 324 9.77 1.92 -19.94
C ALA A 324 10.14 2.23 -21.40
N VAL A 325 11.43 2.27 -21.70
CA VAL A 325 11.89 2.15 -23.09
C VAL A 325 11.68 0.72 -23.58
N ASP A 326 11.42 0.56 -24.88
CA ASP A 326 11.29 -0.76 -25.51
C ASP A 326 12.65 -1.39 -25.76
N ARG A 327 13.27 -1.85 -24.67
CA ARG A 327 14.54 -2.56 -24.68
C ARG A 327 14.50 -3.70 -23.69
N GLU A 328 15.12 -4.82 -24.06
CA GLU A 328 15.25 -5.98 -23.19
C GLU A 328 15.94 -5.57 -21.87
N GLY A 329 15.37 -6.00 -20.74
CA GLY A 329 15.85 -5.65 -19.40
C GLY A 329 15.63 -4.20 -18.97
N ALA A 330 14.97 -3.36 -19.78
CA ALA A 330 14.69 -1.98 -19.36
C ALA A 330 13.77 -1.91 -18.14
N ARG A 331 14.11 -1.02 -17.21
CA ARG A 331 13.35 -0.75 -15.99
C ARG A 331 12.02 -0.09 -16.32
N TRP A 332 10.97 -0.49 -15.62
CA TRP A 332 9.71 0.23 -15.56
C TRP A 332 9.76 1.32 -14.49
N HIS A 333 9.31 2.51 -14.84
CA HIS A 333 9.24 3.68 -13.98
C HIS A 333 7.77 4.02 -13.69
N SER A 334 7.45 4.31 -12.43
CA SER A 334 6.14 4.82 -12.04
C SER A 334 5.95 6.24 -12.60
N LEU A 335 4.85 6.48 -13.33
CA LEU A 335 4.51 7.81 -13.85
C LEU A 335 3.42 8.48 -13.03
N PHE A 336 2.27 7.82 -12.94
CA PHE A 336 1.08 8.42 -12.34
C PHE A 336 0.26 7.41 -11.55
N GLU A 337 -0.26 7.87 -10.42
CA GLU A 337 -1.31 7.19 -9.67
C GLU A 337 -2.59 8.03 -9.73
N VAL A 338 -3.72 7.38 -10.04
CA VAL A 338 -5.01 8.02 -10.24
C VAL A 338 -6.10 7.28 -9.47
N ALA A 339 -6.78 7.94 -8.55
CA ALA A 339 -7.95 7.37 -7.88
C ALA A 339 -9.13 7.24 -8.86
N ARG A 340 -9.77 6.06 -8.92
CA ARG A 340 -10.88 5.76 -9.85
C ARG A 340 -12.22 6.40 -9.46
N GLY A 341 -12.42 6.76 -8.20
CA GLY A 341 -13.72 7.27 -7.72
C GLY A 341 -14.89 6.36 -8.15
N ASN A 342 -15.98 6.96 -8.65
CA ASN A 342 -17.20 6.25 -9.08
C ASN A 342 -17.38 6.24 -10.61
N TRP A 343 -16.31 6.04 -11.38
CA TRP A 343 -16.36 6.06 -12.85
C TRP A 343 -16.98 4.81 -13.48
N GLY A 344 -17.13 3.72 -12.71
CA GLY A 344 -17.58 2.41 -13.19
C GLY A 344 -16.43 1.58 -13.76
N GLU A 345 -16.77 0.57 -14.55
CA GLU A 345 -15.79 -0.28 -15.23
C GLU A 345 -15.24 0.34 -16.51
N VAL A 346 -14.05 -0.11 -16.91
CA VAL A 346 -13.51 0.18 -18.23
C VAL A 346 -14.38 -0.53 -19.28
N VAL A 347 -14.76 0.21 -20.32
CA VAL A 347 -15.61 -0.31 -21.41
C VAL A 347 -14.87 -0.37 -22.74
N ALA A 348 -13.87 0.50 -22.92
CA ALA A 348 -13.05 0.56 -24.11
C ALA A 348 -11.68 1.16 -23.80
N MET A 349 -10.75 0.98 -24.74
CA MET A 349 -9.49 1.70 -24.79
C MET A 349 -9.32 2.40 -26.13
N ARG A 350 -8.55 3.48 -26.12
CA ARG A 350 -8.12 4.20 -27.31
C ARG A 350 -6.60 4.22 -27.37
N VAL A 351 -6.04 4.05 -28.56
CA VAL A 351 -4.60 4.19 -28.83
C VAL A 351 -4.38 5.11 -30.01
N GLY A 352 -3.42 6.02 -29.90
CA GLY A 352 -3.13 7.04 -30.90
C GLY A 352 -3.24 8.46 -30.36
N LYS A 353 -3.60 9.42 -31.21
CA LYS A 353 -3.67 10.85 -30.89
C LYS A 353 -5.13 11.24 -30.57
N THR A 354 -5.39 11.68 -29.35
CA THR A 354 -6.72 12.13 -28.88
C THR A 354 -6.71 13.61 -28.50
N ASP A 355 -7.90 14.21 -28.43
CA ASP A 355 -8.05 15.56 -27.87
C ASP A 355 -7.82 15.62 -26.35
N ARG A 356 -7.90 16.84 -25.78
CA ARG A 356 -7.70 17.08 -24.33
C ARG A 356 -8.73 16.39 -23.41
N SER A 357 -9.85 15.92 -23.94
CA SER A 357 -10.85 15.11 -23.25
C SER A 357 -10.69 13.61 -23.52
N GLY A 358 -9.65 13.22 -24.27
CA GLY A 358 -9.44 11.87 -24.78
C GLY A 358 -10.34 11.52 -25.96
N GLY A 359 -10.98 12.50 -26.58
CA GLY A 359 -11.99 12.38 -27.65
C GLY A 359 -11.49 12.68 -29.06
N ALA A 360 -12.45 12.93 -29.96
CA ALA A 360 -12.27 13.13 -31.40
C ALA A 360 -12.47 14.58 -31.87
N GLY A 361 -12.08 15.55 -31.05
CA GLY A 361 -11.97 16.96 -31.44
C GLY A 361 -10.64 17.28 -32.11
N ASP A 362 -10.58 18.43 -32.78
CA ASP A 362 -9.34 19.03 -33.28
C ASP A 362 -9.17 20.44 -32.69
N GLN A 363 -7.95 20.95 -32.67
CA GLN A 363 -7.73 22.35 -32.32
C GLN A 363 -8.23 23.27 -33.44
N THR A 364 -8.75 24.44 -33.09
CA THR A 364 -9.40 25.36 -34.04
C THR A 364 -8.43 26.02 -35.04
N ASP A 365 -7.12 26.01 -34.77
CA ASP A 365 -6.07 26.51 -35.65
C ASP A 365 -5.24 25.33 -36.16
N LEU A 366 -5.53 24.88 -37.38
CA LEU A 366 -5.07 23.60 -37.95
C LEU A 366 -3.73 23.71 -38.69
N GLY A 367 -2.85 24.62 -38.25
CA GLY A 367 -1.53 24.86 -38.84
C GLY A 367 -0.39 23.97 -38.33
N GLY A 368 -0.70 22.83 -37.69
CA GLY A 368 0.32 21.91 -37.15
C GLY A 368 1.19 21.26 -38.23
N GLU A 369 2.45 20.98 -37.91
CA GLU A 369 3.35 20.26 -38.80
C GLU A 369 2.93 18.80 -38.94
N TRP A 370 3.22 18.21 -40.10
CA TRP A 370 2.87 16.80 -40.36
C TRP A 370 3.86 15.85 -39.70
N GLY A 371 3.38 15.07 -38.75
CA GLY A 371 4.16 14.09 -38.02
C GLY A 371 3.78 12.64 -38.34
N ARG A 372 4.68 11.73 -37.96
CA ARG A 372 4.44 10.28 -37.96
C ARG A 372 4.68 9.74 -36.56
N CYS A 373 3.75 8.93 -36.07
CA CYS A 373 3.97 8.08 -34.91
C CYS A 373 3.35 6.71 -35.17
N ARG A 374 3.68 5.72 -34.34
CA ARG A 374 3.18 4.36 -34.53
C ARG A 374 2.75 3.72 -33.23
N VAL A 375 1.57 3.12 -33.24
CA VAL A 375 1.18 2.13 -32.23
C VAL A 375 1.60 0.77 -32.77
N GLU A 376 2.51 0.11 -32.07
CA GLU A 376 3.14 -1.12 -32.55
C GLU A 376 2.53 -2.37 -31.94
N GLN A 377 2.03 -2.28 -30.72
CA GLN A 377 1.46 -3.43 -30.01
C GLN A 377 0.49 -2.97 -28.93
N VAL A 378 -0.58 -3.74 -28.73
CA VAL A 378 -1.45 -3.67 -27.56
C VAL A 378 -1.61 -5.07 -26.99
N SER A 379 -1.41 -5.22 -25.69
CA SER A 379 -1.67 -6.46 -24.95
C SER A 379 -2.62 -6.17 -23.79
N VAL A 380 -3.68 -6.97 -23.66
CA VAL A 380 -4.65 -6.85 -22.57
C VAL A 380 -4.68 -8.14 -21.77
N PHE A 381 -4.48 -8.01 -20.47
CA PHE A 381 -4.44 -9.12 -19.54
C PHE A 381 -5.56 -9.04 -18.50
N GLY A 382 -5.97 -10.19 -17.99
CA GLY A 382 -6.98 -10.34 -16.96
C GLY A 382 -6.52 -9.88 -15.56
N PRO A 383 -7.31 -10.17 -14.51
CA PRO A 383 -6.87 -9.97 -13.14
C PRO A 383 -5.71 -10.92 -12.81
N VAL A 384 -5.03 -10.67 -11.70
CA VAL A 384 -4.06 -11.64 -11.16
C VAL A 384 -4.83 -12.87 -10.71
N ASP A 385 -4.43 -14.02 -11.23
CA ASP A 385 -4.81 -15.33 -10.74
C ASP A 385 -3.70 -15.84 -9.81
N PRO A 386 -3.94 -15.89 -8.49
CA PRO A 386 -2.94 -16.35 -7.53
C PRO A 386 -2.43 -17.77 -7.82
N LEU A 387 -3.24 -18.62 -8.46
CA LEU A 387 -2.87 -20.00 -8.78
C LEU A 387 -1.93 -20.10 -9.99
N LYS A 388 -1.86 -19.06 -10.81
CA LYS A 388 -0.98 -18.98 -12.01
C LYS A 388 0.30 -18.20 -11.75
N LEU A 389 0.54 -17.74 -10.53
CA LEU A 389 1.77 -17.04 -10.19
C LEU A 389 2.97 -17.98 -10.31
N PRO A 390 4.08 -17.52 -10.91
CA PRO A 390 5.29 -18.33 -10.98
C PRO A 390 5.82 -18.60 -9.57
N GLU A 391 6.59 -19.69 -9.43
CA GLU A 391 7.27 -20.03 -8.18
C GLU A 391 8.22 -18.91 -7.78
N GLN A 392 8.29 -18.61 -6.49
CA GLN A 392 9.01 -17.45 -5.98
C GLN A 392 10.52 -17.70 -6.00
N ALA A 393 11.26 -16.79 -6.64
CA ALA A 393 12.69 -16.66 -6.48
C ALA A 393 13.02 -15.73 -5.31
N ASP A 394 14.25 -15.84 -4.79
CA ASP A 394 14.79 -14.89 -3.81
C ASP A 394 14.65 -13.47 -4.33
N SER A 395 14.16 -12.56 -3.48
CA SER A 395 13.98 -11.17 -3.85
C SER A 395 15.19 -10.31 -3.45
N PRO A 396 15.60 -9.34 -4.28
CA PRO A 396 16.58 -8.32 -3.89
C PRO A 396 16.03 -7.34 -2.83
N LEU A 397 14.78 -7.49 -2.39
CA LEU A 397 14.14 -6.65 -1.40
C LEU A 397 13.47 -7.53 -0.34
N ARG A 398 13.79 -7.27 0.94
CA ARG A 398 13.06 -7.85 2.07
C ARG A 398 12.52 -6.75 2.98
N VAL A 399 11.27 -6.87 3.40
CA VAL A 399 10.68 -6.04 4.45
C VAL A 399 10.38 -6.93 5.64
N SER A 400 10.78 -6.53 6.84
CA SER A 400 10.47 -7.30 8.06
C SER A 400 9.62 -6.46 8.99
N LEU A 401 8.55 -7.07 9.54
CA LEU A 401 7.78 -6.51 10.65
C LEU A 401 8.29 -7.11 11.95
N HIS A 402 8.59 -6.26 12.92
CA HIS A 402 9.10 -6.64 14.22
C HIS A 402 8.11 -6.27 15.29
N TYR A 403 7.85 -7.19 16.20
CA TYR A 403 7.01 -7.01 17.37
C TYR A 403 7.81 -7.37 18.62
N GLU A 404 7.66 -6.58 19.68
CA GLU A 404 8.07 -6.97 21.03
C GLU A 404 6.85 -6.92 21.95
N LEU A 405 6.74 -7.87 22.87
CA LEU A 405 5.80 -7.86 23.97
C LEU A 405 6.55 -8.06 25.28
N TYR A 406 6.36 -7.15 26.24
CA TYR A 406 7.08 -7.18 27.50
C TYR A 406 6.33 -7.93 28.61
N ASP A 407 7.09 -8.44 29.56
CA ASP A 407 6.55 -9.05 30.79
C ASP A 407 5.89 -7.99 31.69
N GLY A 408 4.79 -8.36 32.36
CA GLY A 408 4.22 -7.60 33.47
C GLY A 408 3.54 -6.27 33.13
N ILE A 409 3.33 -5.99 31.83
CA ILE A 409 2.68 -4.79 31.32
C ILE A 409 2.01 -5.08 29.96
N PRO A 410 0.78 -4.60 29.68
CA PRO A 410 0.12 -4.81 28.38
C PRO A 410 0.68 -3.86 27.30
N LEU A 411 1.98 -3.96 27.01
CA LEU A 411 2.71 -3.07 26.11
C LEU A 411 3.34 -3.85 24.95
N LEU A 412 2.85 -3.58 23.75
CA LEU A 412 3.48 -4.02 22.51
C LEU A 412 4.35 -2.91 21.93
N VAL A 413 5.40 -3.31 21.22
CA VAL A 413 6.20 -2.41 20.37
C VAL A 413 6.22 -2.97 18.96
N LYS A 414 6.07 -2.12 17.96
CA LYS A 414 6.14 -2.50 16.56
C LYS A 414 7.03 -1.56 15.76
N TRP A 415 7.81 -2.11 14.84
CA TRP A 415 8.53 -1.34 13.80
C TRP A 415 8.73 -2.20 12.56
N LEU A 416 9.24 -1.58 11.49
CA LEU A 416 9.61 -2.28 10.27
C LEU A 416 11.06 -2.00 9.89
N THR A 417 11.66 -2.95 9.17
CA THR A 417 12.94 -2.78 8.50
C THR A 417 12.80 -3.10 7.02
N VAL A 418 13.58 -2.41 6.18
CA VAL A 418 13.68 -2.68 4.75
C VAL A 418 15.14 -3.00 4.44
N GLU A 419 15.42 -4.21 3.97
CA GLU A 419 16.75 -4.69 3.61
C GLU A 419 16.91 -4.64 2.08
N ASN A 420 17.91 -3.91 1.62
CA ASN A 420 18.28 -3.87 0.22
C ASN A 420 19.32 -4.97 -0.05
N ARG A 421 18.88 -6.04 -0.71
CA ARG A 421 19.72 -7.18 -1.13
C ARG A 421 20.05 -7.14 -2.62
N GLY A 422 19.66 -6.07 -3.29
CA GLY A 422 20.00 -5.82 -4.68
C GLY A 422 21.42 -5.30 -4.84
N ASP A 423 21.74 -4.94 -6.07
CA ASP A 423 23.01 -4.39 -6.52
C ASP A 423 22.96 -2.87 -6.74
N ARG A 424 21.81 -2.24 -6.49
CA ARG A 424 21.54 -0.81 -6.68
C ARG A 424 20.93 -0.18 -5.45
N GLU A 425 21.13 1.12 -5.29
CA GLU A 425 20.43 1.93 -4.29
C GLU A 425 18.90 1.88 -4.53
N ILE A 426 18.14 1.91 -3.44
CA ILE A 426 16.68 2.11 -3.43
C ILE A 426 16.34 3.33 -2.57
N GLU A 427 15.28 4.06 -2.90
CA GLU A 427 14.75 5.12 -2.06
C GLU A 427 13.52 4.65 -1.28
N ILE A 428 13.48 4.88 0.04
CA ILE A 428 12.28 4.73 0.86
C ILE A 428 11.60 6.09 0.99
N GLU A 429 10.58 6.36 0.18
CA GLU A 429 9.93 7.68 0.17
C GLU A 429 8.97 7.86 1.35
N ARG A 430 8.23 6.80 1.71
CA ARG A 430 7.20 6.82 2.77
C ARG A 430 7.03 5.44 3.41
N PHE A 431 6.60 5.42 4.67
CA PHE A 431 6.09 4.20 5.28
C PHE A 431 4.92 4.49 6.22
N THR A 432 4.08 3.48 6.42
CA THR A 432 3.08 3.39 7.48
C THR A 432 3.44 2.19 8.35
N ALA A 433 3.83 2.44 9.59
CA ALA A 433 4.29 1.40 10.52
C ALA A 433 3.13 0.63 11.17
N GLU A 434 1.97 1.28 11.34
CA GLU A 434 0.79 0.63 11.91
C GLU A 434 -0.51 1.21 11.33
N THR A 435 -1.50 0.33 11.12
CA THR A 435 -2.87 0.71 10.77
C THR A 435 -3.85 -0.18 11.50
N LEU A 436 -4.61 0.39 12.45
CA LEU A 436 -5.60 -0.35 13.23
C LEU A 436 -6.99 0.29 13.09
N ALA A 437 -7.99 -0.50 12.69
CA ALA A 437 -9.38 -0.12 12.78
C ALA A 437 -9.86 -0.34 14.22
N LEU A 438 -9.80 0.71 15.04
CA LEU A 438 -10.04 0.63 16.48
C LEU A 438 -11.53 0.57 16.83
N VAL A 439 -11.86 -0.16 17.90
CA VAL A 439 -13.20 -0.13 18.50
C VAL A 439 -13.43 1.22 19.18
N GLU A 440 -14.52 1.88 18.79
CA GLU A 440 -14.95 3.14 19.35
C GLU A 440 -15.70 2.97 20.66
N HIS A 441 -15.41 3.81 21.66
CA HIS A 441 -16.10 3.80 22.95
C HIS A 441 -17.36 4.67 22.95
N SER A 442 -17.41 5.64 22.03
CA SER A 442 -18.50 6.58 21.86
C SER A 442 -18.55 7.00 20.40
N ASN A 443 -19.75 7.00 19.82
CA ASN A 443 -19.98 7.37 18.42
C ASN A 443 -21.03 8.49 18.37
N HIS A 444 -20.63 9.66 17.86
CA HIS A 444 -21.50 10.84 17.79
C HIS A 444 -22.17 10.92 16.41
N VAL A 445 -23.49 11.11 16.39
CA VAL A 445 -24.29 11.18 15.15
C VAL A 445 -23.85 12.35 14.27
N GLU A 446 -23.63 13.52 14.86
CA GLU A 446 -23.27 14.73 14.14
C GLU A 446 -21.90 15.30 14.52
N THR A 447 -21.36 16.12 13.63
CA THR A 447 -20.23 17.02 13.94
C THR A 447 -20.77 18.42 14.25
N ARG A 448 -20.29 19.04 15.33
CA ARG A 448 -20.54 20.44 15.66
C ARG A 448 -19.22 21.21 15.62
N GLU A 449 -19.25 22.40 15.05
CA GLU A 449 -18.08 23.29 15.02
C GLU A 449 -17.55 23.53 16.45
N GLY A 450 -16.24 23.42 16.65
CA GLY A 450 -15.59 23.57 17.95
C GLY A 450 -15.70 22.37 18.89
N VAL A 451 -16.47 21.33 18.56
CA VAL A 451 -16.58 20.10 19.37
C VAL A 451 -15.87 18.95 18.66
N PRO A 452 -14.65 18.55 19.09
CA PRO A 452 -13.95 17.45 18.46
C PRO A 452 -14.69 16.13 18.67
N LEU A 453 -14.67 15.27 17.64
CA LEU A 453 -15.14 13.90 17.78
C LEU A 453 -14.19 13.12 18.70
N PRO A 454 -14.72 12.28 19.59
CA PRO A 454 -13.91 11.52 20.53
C PRO A 454 -13.09 10.46 19.79
N GLN A 455 -11.80 10.35 20.13
CA GLN A 455 -10.94 9.26 19.68
C GLN A 455 -11.07 8.06 20.62
N PRO A 456 -10.89 6.82 20.14
CA PRO A 456 -10.78 5.63 20.99
C PRO A 456 -9.68 5.80 22.06
N ARG A 457 -9.98 5.45 23.31
CA ARG A 457 -9.06 5.65 24.46
C ARG A 457 -8.52 4.36 25.07
N GLY A 458 -8.94 3.21 24.54
CA GLY A 458 -8.53 1.88 24.98
C GLY A 458 -7.08 1.53 24.65
N LEU A 459 -6.46 2.25 23.71
CA LEU A 459 -5.06 2.09 23.34
C LEU A 459 -4.34 3.44 23.46
N HIS A 460 -3.24 3.47 24.21
CA HIS A 460 -2.33 4.61 24.29
C HIS A 460 -1.16 4.37 23.35
N VAL A 461 -0.91 5.33 22.45
CA VAL A 461 0.05 5.17 21.36
C VAL A 461 1.09 6.28 21.41
N GLU A 462 2.36 5.91 21.40
CA GLU A 462 3.50 6.83 21.27
C GLU A 462 4.54 6.29 20.29
N THR A 463 5.45 7.16 19.85
CA THR A 463 6.57 6.80 18.98
C THR A 463 7.89 7.36 19.52
N ASP A 464 9.03 6.76 19.16
CA ASP A 464 10.34 7.35 19.42
C ASP A 464 10.73 8.44 18.41
N MET A 465 9.79 8.83 17.52
CA MET A 465 9.83 10.03 16.69
C MET A 465 9.08 11.22 17.35
N ALA A 466 8.78 11.16 18.65
CA ALA A 466 8.04 12.23 19.33
C ALA A 466 8.89 13.51 19.52
N PHE A 467 8.41 14.66 19.02
CA PHE A 467 9.08 15.96 19.18
C PHE A 467 8.10 17.15 19.09
N GLY A 468 8.53 18.33 19.56
CA GLY A 468 7.78 19.58 19.36
C GLY A 468 6.56 19.77 20.26
N GLY A 469 6.46 19.03 21.37
CA GLY A 469 5.38 19.17 22.35
C GLY A 469 5.80 18.79 23.78
N PHE A 470 5.06 19.28 24.77
CA PHE A 470 5.28 18.99 26.20
C PHE A 470 4.32 17.93 26.78
N ASN A 471 3.47 17.35 25.94
CA ASN A 471 2.63 16.20 26.26
C ASN A 471 2.65 15.22 25.07
N HIS A 472 2.27 13.96 25.34
CA HIS A 472 2.37 12.90 24.32
C HIS A 472 1.54 13.20 23.07
N GLU A 473 0.32 13.75 23.21
CA GLU A 473 -0.56 14.08 22.07
C GLU A 473 0.12 15.09 21.13
N GLN A 474 0.68 16.17 21.68
CA GLN A 474 1.37 17.19 20.90
C GLN A 474 2.70 16.69 20.33
N ALA A 475 3.47 15.92 21.11
CA ALA A 475 4.77 15.42 20.68
C ALA A 475 4.65 14.35 19.57
N ASN A 476 3.56 13.58 19.57
CA ASN A 476 3.31 12.52 18.57
C ASN A 476 2.45 12.98 17.39
N ARG A 477 2.00 14.24 17.34
CA ARG A 477 1.10 14.75 16.28
C ARG A 477 1.63 14.58 14.85
N HIS A 478 2.94 14.39 14.70
CA HIS A 478 3.59 14.20 13.40
C HIS A 478 3.66 12.75 12.95
N ALA A 479 3.39 11.79 13.86
CA ALA A 479 3.50 10.36 13.60
C ALA A 479 2.19 9.60 13.87
N VAL A 480 1.39 10.00 14.87
CA VAL A 480 0.18 9.29 15.29
C VAL A 480 -1.06 10.03 14.81
N HIS A 481 -1.84 9.39 13.93
CA HIS A 481 -3.01 10.00 13.31
C HIS A 481 -4.27 9.16 13.57
N TYR A 482 -5.28 9.76 14.17
CA TYR A 482 -6.62 9.18 14.26
C TYR A 482 -7.49 9.75 13.13
N ARG A 483 -7.80 8.92 12.13
CA ARG A 483 -8.48 9.31 10.90
C ARG A 483 -9.90 8.77 10.85
N PRO A 484 -10.81 9.44 10.11
CA PRO A 484 -12.07 8.84 9.70
C PRO A 484 -11.83 7.52 8.97
N ASP A 485 -12.70 6.52 9.21
CA ASP A 485 -12.67 5.26 8.48
C ASP A 485 -13.82 5.19 7.45
N PRO A 486 -13.54 5.40 6.15
CA PRO A 486 -14.56 5.33 5.11
C PRO A 486 -15.11 3.91 4.87
N GLU A 487 -14.39 2.87 5.29
CA GLU A 487 -14.88 1.49 5.17
C GLU A 487 -15.88 1.13 6.28
N PHE A 488 -15.91 1.91 7.37
CA PHE A 488 -16.81 1.68 8.49
C PHE A 488 -18.19 2.29 8.26
N LYS A 489 -18.97 1.65 7.37
CA LYS A 489 -20.25 2.19 6.87
C LYS A 489 -21.43 2.09 7.84
N THR A 490 -21.30 1.34 8.93
CA THR A 490 -22.40 1.11 9.90
C THR A 490 -22.32 2.01 11.13
N GLN A 491 -21.43 3.01 11.13
CA GLN A 491 -21.37 4.01 12.19
C GLN A 491 -22.63 4.90 12.19
N VAL A 492 -23.03 5.40 13.37
CA VAL A 492 -24.19 6.31 13.46
C VAL A 492 -23.92 7.70 12.88
N ASN A 493 -22.64 8.05 12.69
CA ASN A 493 -22.22 9.23 11.95
C ASN A 493 -22.31 8.98 10.43
N TYR A 494 -23.44 9.30 9.81
CA TYR A 494 -23.64 9.05 8.37
C TYR A 494 -22.67 9.79 7.44
N ALA A 495 -21.93 10.80 7.93
CA ALA A 495 -20.87 11.46 7.19
C ALA A 495 -19.52 10.71 7.25
N LEU A 496 -19.48 9.58 7.95
CA LEU A 496 -18.32 8.70 8.13
C LEU A 496 -17.10 9.40 8.74
N LYS A 497 -17.32 10.35 9.67
CA LYS A 497 -16.26 11.22 10.20
C LYS A 497 -15.61 10.74 11.50
N GLN A 498 -16.09 9.65 12.10
CA GLN A 498 -15.62 9.18 13.39
C GLN A 498 -14.12 8.77 13.32
N PRO A 499 -13.21 9.37 14.12
CA PRO A 499 -11.77 9.18 14.00
C PRO A 499 -11.32 7.87 14.67
N CYS A 500 -11.70 6.74 14.08
CA CYS A 500 -11.52 5.38 14.61
C CYS A 500 -10.54 4.53 13.78
N LEU A 501 -9.85 5.11 12.80
CA LEU A 501 -8.72 4.48 12.12
C LEU A 501 -7.41 5.07 12.65
N LEU A 502 -6.67 4.29 13.45
CA LEU A 502 -5.32 4.66 13.83
C LEU A 502 -4.39 4.40 12.64
N VAL A 503 -3.63 5.42 12.24
CA VAL A 503 -2.57 5.33 11.23
C VAL A 503 -1.31 5.94 11.82
N VAL A 504 -0.25 5.14 11.94
CA VAL A 504 1.03 5.60 12.49
C VAL A 504 2.07 5.68 11.38
N GLU A 505 2.38 6.92 10.97
CA GLU A 505 3.26 7.25 9.85
C GLU A 505 3.83 8.68 9.99
N PRO A 506 5.06 8.94 9.52
CA PRO A 506 5.56 10.30 9.43
C PRO A 506 4.63 11.16 8.56
N THR A 507 4.37 12.39 8.99
CA THR A 507 3.67 13.38 8.15
C THR A 507 4.48 13.70 6.88
N ARG A 508 5.81 13.57 6.94
CA ARG A 508 6.75 13.82 5.85
C ARG A 508 7.87 12.79 5.86
N GLY A 509 8.33 12.38 4.68
CA GLY A 509 9.45 11.48 4.51
C GLY A 509 9.13 10.00 4.78
N PRO A 510 10.17 9.15 4.94
CA PRO A 510 11.54 9.54 5.26
C PRO A 510 12.36 10.08 4.08
N ALA A 511 12.03 9.73 2.82
CA ALA A 511 12.84 10.08 1.64
C ALA A 511 14.32 9.71 1.84
N GLN A 512 14.56 8.44 2.19
CA GLN A 512 15.87 7.94 2.57
C GLN A 512 16.39 6.92 1.56
N ALA A 513 17.57 7.21 1.00
CA ALA A 513 18.35 6.26 0.21
C ALA A 513 18.88 5.10 1.06
N VAL A 514 18.85 3.89 0.51
CA VAL A 514 19.36 2.66 1.10
C VAL A 514 20.27 1.97 0.10
N GLU A 515 21.57 2.02 0.38
CA GLU A 515 22.63 1.41 -0.44
C GLU A 515 22.50 -0.13 -0.53
N PRO A 516 23.10 -0.76 -1.56
CA PRO A 516 23.21 -2.21 -1.64
C PRO A 516 23.78 -2.84 -0.36
N GLY A 517 23.10 -3.86 0.17
CA GLY A 517 23.47 -4.54 1.41
C GLY A 517 23.15 -3.77 2.70
N ALA A 518 22.60 -2.55 2.61
CA ALA A 518 22.20 -1.76 3.76
C ALA A 518 20.73 -2.01 4.15
N SER A 519 20.31 -1.41 5.26
CA SER A 519 18.95 -1.53 5.78
C SER A 519 18.41 -0.19 6.27
N PHE A 520 17.13 0.05 6.03
CA PHE A 520 16.34 1.08 6.69
C PHE A 520 15.63 0.49 7.91
N GLU A 521 15.53 1.25 9.00
CA GLU A 521 14.71 0.95 10.19
C GLU A 521 13.76 2.12 10.46
N SER A 522 12.46 1.83 10.63
CA SER A 522 11.48 2.85 11.00
C SER A 522 11.59 3.27 12.47
N PHE A 523 10.87 4.32 12.85
CA PHE A 523 10.59 4.54 14.28
C PHE A 523 9.80 3.36 14.87
N ARG A 524 9.79 3.26 16.20
CA ARG A 524 8.97 2.31 16.95
C ARG A 524 7.63 2.90 17.33
N VAL A 525 6.60 2.07 17.28
CA VAL A 525 5.24 2.35 17.76
C VAL A 525 5.06 1.61 19.08
N PHE A 526 4.81 2.35 20.16
CA PHE A 526 4.51 1.80 21.48
C PHE A 526 3.00 1.76 21.66
N GLU A 527 2.44 0.58 21.91
CA GLU A 527 1.01 0.31 22.01
C GLU A 527 0.68 -0.22 23.41
N LEU A 528 0.25 0.66 24.30
CA LEU A 528 -0.13 0.31 25.68
C LEU A 528 -1.64 0.15 25.77
N ALA A 529 -2.13 -1.07 25.98
CA ALA A 529 -3.55 -1.31 26.20
C ALA A 529 -3.96 -0.81 27.59
N MET A 530 -4.98 0.05 27.62
CA MET A 530 -5.46 0.71 28.82
C MET A 530 -6.61 -0.08 29.43
N ASP A 531 -6.51 -0.41 30.70
CA ASP A 531 -7.53 -1.19 31.41
C ASP A 531 -8.52 -0.34 32.21
N SER A 532 -8.43 0.99 32.08
CA SER A 532 -9.27 1.91 32.83
C SER A 532 -9.39 3.29 32.17
N THR A 533 -10.53 3.93 32.44
CA THR A 533 -10.78 5.34 32.11
C THR A 533 -10.33 6.28 33.24
N GLN A 534 -9.99 5.75 34.43
CA GLN A 534 -9.60 6.55 35.58
C GLN A 534 -8.24 7.22 35.33
N ARG A 535 -8.21 8.56 35.44
CA ARG A 535 -7.01 9.38 35.17
C ARG A 535 -5.75 8.90 35.90
N GLU A 536 -5.87 8.57 37.19
CA GLU A 536 -4.72 8.17 38.02
C GLU A 536 -4.14 6.84 37.56
N ARG A 537 -4.99 5.83 37.35
CA ARG A 537 -4.58 4.51 36.85
C ARG A 537 -3.91 4.60 35.48
N ARG A 538 -4.47 5.37 34.55
CA ARG A 538 -3.86 5.62 33.24
C ARG A 538 -2.49 6.30 33.36
N ALA A 539 -2.36 7.29 34.23
CA ALA A 539 -1.08 7.97 34.44
C ALA A 539 -0.01 7.02 35.03
N LEU A 540 -0.40 6.11 35.93
CA LEU A 540 0.50 5.06 36.45
C LEU A 540 0.90 4.06 35.37
N ALA A 541 -0.03 3.67 34.49
CA ALA A 541 0.26 2.82 33.34
C ALA A 541 1.30 3.44 32.40
N VAL A 542 1.13 4.71 32.02
CA VAL A 542 2.11 5.43 31.19
C VAL A 542 3.47 5.56 31.89
N ARG A 543 3.50 5.83 33.20
CA ARG A 543 4.76 5.86 33.96
C ARG A 543 5.46 4.50 33.97
N LYS A 544 4.70 3.40 34.11
CA LYS A 544 5.24 2.04 34.04
C LYS A 544 5.77 1.73 32.64
N MET A 545 5.08 2.17 31.58
CA MET A 545 5.58 2.11 30.20
C MET A 545 6.92 2.81 30.04
N TYR A 546 7.08 4.07 30.47
CA TYR A 546 8.37 4.77 30.36
C TYR A 546 9.49 4.07 31.16
N ARG A 547 9.21 3.52 32.35
CA ARG A 547 10.20 2.71 33.09
C ARG A 547 10.60 1.43 32.35
N THR A 548 9.70 0.90 31.53
CA THR A 548 9.92 -0.31 30.71
C THR A 548 10.79 0.04 29.49
N VAL A 549 10.35 0.98 28.66
CA VAL A 549 10.98 1.21 27.35
C VAL A 549 12.06 2.29 27.33
N ALA A 550 12.13 3.10 28.38
CA ALA A 550 13.05 4.23 28.51
C ALA A 550 13.46 4.51 29.97
N PRO A 551 13.99 3.53 30.73
CA PRO A 551 14.31 3.71 32.15
C PRO A 551 15.31 4.85 32.47
N TRP A 552 16.05 5.34 31.48
CA TRP A 552 16.95 6.50 31.62
C TRP A 552 16.24 7.85 31.74
N VAL A 553 14.95 7.97 31.39
CA VAL A 553 14.18 9.21 31.51
C VAL A 553 13.48 9.37 32.85
N THR A 554 13.44 8.30 33.65
CA THR A 554 12.72 8.24 34.93
C THR A 554 13.57 8.56 36.13
#